data_AF-A0A2I2UKP7-F1
#
_entry.id   AF-A0A2I2UKP7-F1
#
_cell.length_a   1.000
_cell.length_b   1.000
_cell.length_c   1.000
_cell.angle_alpha   90.00
_cell.angle_beta   90.00
_cell.angle_gamma   90.00
#
_symmetry.space_group_name_H-M   'P 1'
#
loop_
_entity.id
_entity.type
_entity.pdbx_description
1 polymer ?
#
loop_
_entity_poly.entity_id
_entity_poly.type
_entity_poly.pdbx_seq_one_letter_code
_entity_poly.pdbx_strand_id
1 'polypeptide(L)'
;MLSHAGPARFALFLLCCMETLLPSHMAPAHRLQPSDVRKIILELRPMSKGLLQDYVSKEIGLPESNHSSLPCLSSDSQLPHINGSAILPYFRAIRPLSDKNTIDKIIEQLDKLKFQREPEAKVSMPADNFERKNFILAVLQQFSACLEHVLQSLNSGPQ
;
A
#
# COMPACT_ATOMS: atom_id res chain seq x y z
N MET A 1 -38.39 -49.04 -48.88
CA MET A 1 -38.98 -47.83 -48.29
C MET A 1 -38.49 -47.71 -46.85
N LEU A 2 -37.94 -46.54 -46.49
CA LEU A 2 -37.57 -46.04 -45.14
C LEU A 2 -36.49 -46.84 -44.38
N SER A 3 -35.22 -46.40 -44.30
CA SER A 3 -34.65 -45.27 -43.52
C SER A 3 -34.84 -45.38 -42.00
N HIS A 4 -33.75 -45.67 -41.26
CA HIS A 4 -33.29 -44.76 -40.19
C HIS A 4 -31.85 -45.06 -39.71
N ALA A 5 -31.05 -44.00 -39.84
CA ALA A 5 -29.74 -43.67 -39.29
C ALA A 5 -29.22 -44.47 -38.10
N GLY A 6 -28.01 -45.02 -38.26
CA GLY A 6 -27.18 -45.51 -37.15
C GLY A 6 -26.73 -44.36 -36.23
N PRO A 7 -26.64 -44.56 -34.90
CA PRO A 7 -26.12 -43.54 -33.99
C PRO A 7 -24.59 -43.39 -34.17
N ALA A 8 -24.20 -42.42 -34.99
CA ALA A 8 -22.86 -41.85 -34.99
C ALA A 8 -22.66 -40.99 -33.73
N ARG A 9 -22.45 -41.62 -32.57
CA ARG A 9 -22.00 -40.97 -31.34
C ARG A 9 -21.12 -41.96 -30.59
N PHE A 10 -20.06 -41.49 -29.95
CA PHE A 10 -18.99 -42.25 -29.26
C PHE A 10 -17.70 -42.57 -30.04
N ALA A 11 -17.37 -41.80 -31.09
CA ALA A 11 -16.00 -41.77 -31.65
C ALA A 11 -15.25 -40.46 -31.32
N LEU A 12 -15.60 -39.77 -30.24
CA LEU A 12 -14.95 -38.51 -29.83
C LEU A 12 -14.74 -38.46 -28.31
N PHE A 13 -14.13 -39.49 -27.74
CA PHE A 13 -13.80 -39.50 -26.30
C PHE A 13 -12.31 -39.71 -26.01
N LEU A 14 -11.42 -39.52 -26.98
CA LEU A 14 -9.96 -39.63 -26.79
C LEU A 14 -9.19 -38.58 -27.59
N LEU A 15 -9.57 -37.30 -27.46
CA LEU A 15 -8.81 -36.16 -27.97
C LEU A 15 -8.76 -35.05 -26.91
N CYS A 16 -8.35 -35.38 -25.68
CA CYS A 16 -8.11 -34.38 -24.63
C CYS A 16 -6.93 -34.79 -23.73
N CYS A 17 -5.80 -35.18 -24.33
CA CYS A 17 -4.58 -35.48 -23.56
C CYS A 17 -3.34 -34.77 -24.11
N MET A 18 -3.50 -33.77 -24.98
CA MET A 18 -2.41 -32.91 -25.44
C MET A 18 -2.81 -31.43 -25.39
N GLU A 19 -3.54 -31.02 -24.35
CA GLU A 19 -3.61 -29.61 -23.98
C GLU A 19 -2.32 -29.25 -23.26
N THR A 20 -1.38 -28.71 -24.05
CA THR A 20 -0.41 -27.69 -23.66
C THR A 20 -0.23 -27.52 -22.16
N LEU A 21 0.80 -28.16 -21.60
CA LEU A 21 1.51 -27.61 -20.44
C LEU A 21 2.14 -26.28 -20.89
N LEU A 22 1.30 -25.24 -21.03
CA LEU A 22 1.77 -23.87 -20.88
C LEU A 22 2.20 -23.80 -19.41
N PRO A 23 3.49 -23.67 -19.09
CA PRO A 23 3.83 -23.18 -17.78
C PRO A 23 3.13 -21.83 -17.70
N SER A 24 2.10 -21.74 -16.88
CA SER A 24 1.64 -20.46 -16.40
C SER A 24 2.85 -19.90 -15.67
N HIS A 25 3.64 -19.11 -16.38
CA HIS A 25 4.45 -18.09 -15.76
C HIS A 25 3.44 -17.26 -14.97
N MET A 26 3.20 -17.66 -13.72
CA MET A 26 2.89 -16.72 -12.66
C MET A 26 4.00 -15.69 -12.82
N ALA A 27 3.66 -14.57 -13.49
CA ALA A 27 4.54 -13.43 -13.58
C ALA A 27 5.11 -13.25 -12.18
N PRO A 28 6.43 -13.10 -12.00
CA PRO A 28 7.00 -12.98 -10.67
C PRO A 28 6.26 -11.84 -9.99
N ALA A 29 5.37 -12.19 -9.06
CA ALA A 29 4.78 -11.21 -8.16
C ALA A 29 6.01 -10.64 -7.48
N HIS A 30 6.36 -9.41 -7.81
CA HIS A 30 7.61 -8.78 -7.42
C HIS A 30 7.60 -8.67 -5.89
N ARG A 31 8.00 -9.74 -5.21
CA ARG A 31 8.08 -9.78 -3.76
C ARG A 31 9.34 -9.05 -3.41
N LEU A 32 9.18 -7.83 -2.90
CA LEU A 32 10.28 -7.10 -2.28
C LEU A 32 10.94 -7.99 -1.23
N GLN A 33 12.27 -8.03 -1.22
CA GLN A 33 12.99 -8.74 -0.18
C GLN A 33 12.81 -8.01 1.16
N PRO A 34 12.75 -8.73 2.31
CA PRO A 34 12.65 -8.10 3.62
C PRO A 34 13.74 -7.05 3.90
N SER A 35 14.95 -7.24 3.34
CA SER A 35 16.05 -6.27 3.40
C SER A 35 15.73 -4.96 2.69
N ASP A 36 15.06 -5.05 1.53
CA ASP A 36 14.68 -3.89 0.73
C ASP A 36 13.56 -3.12 1.42
N VAL A 37 12.57 -3.84 1.97
CA VAL A 37 11.52 -3.23 2.81
C VAL A 37 12.16 -2.50 3.98
N ARG A 38 13.07 -3.13 4.74
CA ARG A 38 13.76 -2.48 5.86
C ARG A 38 14.50 -1.22 5.42
N LYS A 39 15.19 -1.25 4.27
CA LYS A 39 15.90 -0.09 3.72
C LYS A 39 14.94 1.05 3.41
N ILE A 40 13.82 0.76 2.74
CA ILE A 40 12.79 1.76 2.42
C ILE A 40 12.22 2.39 3.70
N ILE A 41 11.91 1.58 4.72
CA ILE A 41 11.42 2.09 6.01
C ILE A 41 12.45 3.00 6.69
N LEU A 42 13.74 2.64 6.65
CA LEU A 42 14.81 3.46 7.20
C LEU A 42 14.99 4.79 6.45
N GLU A 43 14.76 4.82 5.14
CA GLU A 43 14.76 6.05 4.34
C GLU A 43 13.51 6.92 4.63
N LEU A 44 12.34 6.30 4.75
CA LEU A 44 11.07 6.98 5.04
C LEU A 44 11.06 7.66 6.42
N ARG A 45 11.69 7.04 7.43
CA ARG A 45 11.69 7.52 8.81
C ARG A 45 12.17 8.98 8.98
N PRO A 46 13.41 9.36 8.58
CA PRO A 46 13.87 10.74 8.72
C PRO A 46 13.05 11.72 7.88
N MET A 47 12.62 11.32 6.67
CA MET A 47 11.77 12.16 5.81
C MET A 47 10.41 12.45 6.47
N SER A 48 9.77 11.44 7.05
CA SER A 48 8.51 11.59 7.78
C SER A 48 8.65 12.50 9.00
N LYS A 49 9.72 12.33 9.79
CA LYS A 49 9.95 13.16 10.98
C LYS A 49 10.22 14.61 10.63
N GLY A 50 11.08 14.86 9.65
CA GLY A 50 11.37 16.21 9.17
C GLY A 50 10.11 16.89 8.65
N LEU A 51 9.32 16.19 7.83
CA LEU A 51 8.07 16.73 7.29
C LEU A 51 7.04 17.07 8.38
N LEU A 52 6.88 16.20 9.39
CA LEU A 52 6.00 16.45 10.53
C LEU A 52 6.49 17.65 11.35
N GLN A 53 7.79 17.71 11.66
CA GLN A 53 8.38 18.80 12.44
C GLN A 53 8.24 20.14 11.72
N ASP A 54 8.50 20.18 10.42
CA ASP A 54 8.35 21.37 9.59
C ASP A 54 6.90 21.85 9.56
N TYR A 55 5.94 20.91 9.50
CA TYR A 55 4.52 21.23 9.51
C TYR A 55 4.07 21.81 10.85
N VAL A 56 4.40 21.15 11.97
CA VAL A 56 4.08 21.61 13.33
C VAL A 56 4.70 22.97 13.64
N SER A 57 5.92 23.21 13.15
CA SER A 57 6.61 24.49 13.35
C SER A 57 5.95 25.65 12.58
N LYS A 58 5.31 25.37 11.45
CA LYS A 58 4.59 26.36 10.63
C LYS A 58 3.16 26.60 11.11
N GLU A 59 2.49 25.54 11.56
CA GLU A 59 1.08 25.56 11.93
C GLU A 59 0.89 25.54 13.46
N ILE A 60 1.17 26.69 14.07
CA ILE A 60 1.07 26.88 15.52
C ILE A 60 -0.40 26.82 15.97
N GLY A 61 -0.67 26.09 17.04
CA GLY A 61 -1.98 26.08 17.71
C GLY A 61 -2.98 25.06 17.17
N LEU A 62 -2.56 24.14 16.29
CA LEU A 62 -3.38 22.97 15.96
C LEU A 62 -3.40 22.00 17.15
N PRO A 63 -4.57 21.48 17.55
CA PRO A 63 -4.64 20.44 18.57
C PRO A 63 -3.93 19.17 18.09
N GLU A 64 -3.32 18.41 19.00
CA GLU A 64 -2.87 17.06 18.67
C GLU A 64 -4.06 16.25 18.17
N SER A 65 -3.90 15.60 17.01
CA SER A 65 -4.98 14.83 16.41
C SER A 65 -5.23 13.58 17.25
N ASN A 66 -6.33 13.58 18.01
CA ASN A 66 -6.88 12.39 18.66
C ASN A 66 -7.59 11.45 17.67
N HIS A 67 -7.79 11.88 16.43
CA HIS A 67 -8.39 11.04 15.39
C HIS A 67 -7.35 10.04 14.93
N SER A 68 -7.57 8.78 15.28
CA SER A 68 -6.74 7.62 14.98
C SER A 68 -7.44 6.77 13.92
N SER A 69 -7.15 7.03 12.65
CA SER A 69 -7.52 6.10 11.56
C SER A 69 -6.82 6.44 10.24
N LEU A 70 -5.48 6.45 10.23
CA LEU A 70 -4.81 5.99 9.03
C LEU A 70 -4.68 4.48 9.16
N PRO A 71 -5.11 3.71 8.15
CA PRO A 71 -4.87 2.28 8.08
C PRO A 71 -3.38 2.05 7.78
N CYS A 72 -2.54 2.30 8.76
CA CYS A 72 -1.09 2.18 8.62
C CYS A 72 -0.62 0.74 8.90
N LEU A 73 -1.49 -0.11 9.47
CA LEU A 73 -1.26 -1.53 9.68
C LEU A 73 -2.46 -2.30 9.10
N SER A 74 -2.23 -3.10 8.07
CA SER A 74 -3.17 -4.17 7.76
C SER A 74 -3.18 -5.12 8.96
N SER A 75 -4.34 -5.31 9.58
CA SER A 75 -4.52 -6.27 10.68
C SER A 75 -4.30 -7.72 10.26
N ASP A 76 -4.09 -7.98 8.96
CA ASP A 76 -4.20 -9.32 8.36
C ASP A 76 -2.86 -9.98 8.03
N SER A 77 -1.73 -9.49 8.54
CA SER A 77 -0.41 -10.04 8.19
C SER A 77 0.42 -10.50 9.38
N GLN A 78 1.08 -11.65 9.20
CA GLN A 78 2.01 -12.26 10.16
C GLN A 78 3.28 -11.42 10.43
N LEU A 79 3.50 -10.34 9.67
CA LEU A 79 4.66 -9.46 9.85
C LEU A 79 4.21 -7.99 9.72
N PRO A 80 4.56 -7.11 10.67
CA PRO A 80 4.25 -5.69 10.57
C PRO A 80 4.88 -5.11 9.31
N HIS A 81 4.04 -4.77 8.34
CA HIS A 81 4.43 -4.18 7.07
C HIS A 81 3.67 -2.88 6.86
N ILE A 82 4.35 -1.90 6.30
CA ILE A 82 3.68 -0.69 5.81
C ILE A 82 2.94 -1.05 4.53
N ASN A 83 1.64 -0.79 4.52
CA ASN A 83 0.84 -0.91 3.33
C ASN A 83 0.92 0.38 2.50
N GLY A 84 1.79 0.38 1.48
CA GLY A 84 1.94 1.51 0.57
C GLY A 84 0.64 1.89 -0.13
N SER A 85 -0.17 0.89 -0.55
CA SER A 85 -1.45 1.10 -1.24
C SER A 85 -2.47 1.83 -0.37
N ALA A 86 -2.46 1.59 0.94
CA ALA A 86 -3.35 2.25 1.89
C ALA A 86 -2.93 3.70 2.19
N ILE A 87 -1.63 3.99 2.21
CA ILE A 87 -1.09 5.29 2.64
C ILE A 87 -0.93 6.28 1.49
N LEU A 88 -0.60 5.79 0.29
CA LEU A 88 -0.37 6.62 -0.90
C LEU A 88 -1.49 7.61 -1.23
N PRO A 89 -2.79 7.22 -1.17
CA PRO A 89 -3.87 8.16 -1.44
C PRO A 89 -3.84 9.41 -0.56
N TYR A 90 -3.44 9.27 0.71
CA TYR A 90 -3.33 10.38 1.65
C TYR A 90 -2.18 11.31 1.28
N PHE A 91 -1.00 10.75 0.97
CA PHE A 91 0.15 11.56 0.55
C PHE A 91 -0.10 12.28 -0.77
N ARG A 92 -0.82 11.66 -1.71
CA ARG A 92 -1.25 12.34 -2.95
C ARG A 92 -2.25 13.47 -2.67
N ALA A 93 -3.16 13.29 -1.71
CA ALA A 93 -4.13 14.31 -1.33
C ALA A 93 -3.46 15.53 -0.67
N ILE A 94 -2.44 15.34 0.16
CA ILE A 94 -1.74 16.43 0.86
C ILE A 94 -0.57 17.03 0.04
N ARG A 95 -0.17 16.40 -1.07
CA ARG A 95 0.93 16.85 -1.96
C ARG A 95 0.91 18.33 -2.34
N PRO A 96 -0.24 18.96 -2.68
CA PRO A 96 -0.26 20.36 -3.09
C PRO A 96 0.10 21.36 -1.97
N LEU A 97 0.11 20.92 -0.71
CA LEU A 97 0.05 21.79 0.47
C LEU A 97 1.32 21.76 1.33
N SER A 98 2.32 20.96 0.97
CA SER A 98 3.57 20.82 1.73
C SER A 98 4.80 20.97 0.85
N ASP A 99 5.98 20.73 1.43
CA ASP A 99 7.23 20.64 0.67
C ASP A 99 7.14 19.54 -0.40
N LYS A 100 6.98 19.99 -1.65
CA LYS A 100 6.79 19.13 -2.81
C LYS A 100 7.91 18.12 -2.96
N ASN A 101 9.16 18.50 -2.66
CA ASN A 101 10.32 17.63 -2.85
C ASN A 101 10.29 16.44 -1.87
N THR A 102 10.01 16.71 -0.60
CA THR A 102 9.97 15.68 0.44
C THR A 102 8.76 14.75 0.27
N ILE A 103 7.58 15.29 -0.03
CA ILE A 103 6.39 14.46 -0.31
C ILE A 103 6.60 13.57 -1.53
N ASP A 104 7.19 14.09 -2.62
CA ASP A 104 7.39 13.31 -3.84
C ASP A 104 8.31 12.11 -3.59
N LYS A 105 9.36 12.29 -2.79
CA LYS A 105 10.24 11.20 -2.36
C LYS A 105 9.52 10.18 -1.48
N ILE A 106 8.67 10.63 -0.55
CA ILE A 106 7.85 9.71 0.27
C ILE A 106 6.90 8.91 -0.62
N ILE A 107 6.23 9.56 -1.58
CA ILE A 107 5.35 8.89 -2.54
C ILE A 107 6.13 7.85 -3.35
N GLU A 108 7.32 8.18 -3.86
CA GLU A 108 8.15 7.23 -4.61
C GLU A 108 8.52 5.99 -3.78
N GLN A 109 8.89 6.20 -2.51
CA GLN A 109 9.23 5.11 -1.60
C GLN A 109 8.01 4.25 -1.23
N LEU A 110 6.84 4.87 -1.03
CA LEU A 110 5.60 4.14 -0.78
C LEU A 110 5.11 3.37 -2.01
N ASP A 111 5.39 3.86 -3.22
CA ASP A 111 5.06 3.17 -4.48
C ASP A 111 5.81 1.83 -4.60
N LYS A 112 7.08 1.80 -4.13
CA LYS A 112 7.88 0.57 -4.03
C LYS A 112 7.29 -0.44 -3.03
N LEU A 113 6.48 0.01 -2.06
CA LEU A 113 5.81 -0.82 -1.06
C LEU A 113 4.38 -1.23 -1.46
N LYS A 114 3.95 -0.96 -2.70
CA LYS A 114 2.63 -1.35 -3.16
C LYS A 114 2.48 -2.86 -3.29
N PHE A 115 1.37 -3.38 -2.79
CA PHE A 115 0.90 -4.72 -3.10
C PHE A 115 -0.01 -4.67 -4.33
N GLN A 116 0.35 -5.40 -5.39
CA GLN A 116 -0.29 -5.33 -6.71
C GLN A 116 -1.81 -5.66 -6.74
N ARG A 117 -2.41 -6.10 -5.63
CA ARG A 117 -3.81 -6.57 -5.58
C ARG A 117 -4.76 -5.71 -4.77
N GLU A 118 -4.30 -4.61 -4.17
CA GLU A 118 -5.19 -3.76 -3.36
C GLU A 118 -5.68 -2.55 -4.15
N PRO A 119 -7.01 -2.30 -4.17
CA PRO A 119 -7.55 -1.07 -4.73
C PRO A 119 -7.11 0.12 -3.87
N GLU A 120 -6.59 1.16 -4.52
CA GLU A 120 -6.23 2.40 -3.85
C GLU A 120 -7.50 3.08 -3.30
N ALA A 121 -7.51 3.41 -2.01
CA ALA A 121 -8.61 4.14 -1.39
C ALA A 121 -8.76 5.53 -2.02
N LYS A 122 -10.00 6.01 -2.18
CA LYS A 122 -10.24 7.41 -2.57
C LYS A 122 -10.26 8.27 -1.32
N VAL A 123 -9.27 9.15 -1.19
CA VAL A 123 -9.18 10.10 -0.09
C VAL A 123 -9.54 11.49 -0.62
N SER A 124 -10.57 12.09 -0.03
CA SER A 124 -10.96 13.48 -0.30
C SER A 124 -10.44 14.40 0.78
N MET A 125 -9.97 15.59 0.39
CA MET A 125 -9.54 16.61 1.34
C MET A 125 -10.75 17.33 1.96
N PRO A 126 -10.71 17.68 3.25
CA PRO A 126 -11.68 18.58 3.84
C PRO A 126 -11.75 19.93 3.10
N ALA A 127 -12.97 20.45 2.99
CA ALA A 127 -13.22 21.74 2.34
C ALA A 127 -12.77 22.90 3.24
N ASP A 128 -13.05 22.80 4.54
CA ASP A 128 -12.66 23.79 5.54
C ASP A 128 -11.14 23.84 5.73
N ASN A 129 -10.61 25.05 5.94
CA ASN A 129 -9.16 25.27 6.05
C ASN A 129 -8.59 24.72 7.36
N PHE A 130 -9.31 24.86 8.47
CA PHE A 130 -8.86 24.34 9.76
C PHE A 130 -8.91 22.82 9.78
N GLU A 131 -10.01 22.23 9.27
CA GLU A 131 -10.13 20.78 9.11
C GLU A 131 -9.04 20.22 8.18
N ARG A 132 -8.74 20.92 7.09
CA ARG A 132 -7.66 20.53 6.16
C ARG A 132 -6.30 20.50 6.84
N LYS A 133 -6.01 21.50 7.67
CA LYS A 133 -4.76 21.55 8.43
C LYS A 133 -4.66 20.42 9.45
N ASN A 134 -5.73 20.19 10.20
CA ASN A 134 -5.82 19.06 11.13
C ASN A 134 -5.68 17.71 10.41
N PHE A 135 -6.28 17.58 9.22
CA PHE A 135 -6.16 16.38 8.41
C PHE A 135 -4.71 16.10 7.99
N ILE A 136 -3.98 17.13 7.52
CA ILE A 136 -2.56 16.98 7.18
C ILE A 136 -1.76 16.58 8.42
N LEU A 137 -1.97 17.27 9.55
CA LEU A 137 -1.29 16.95 10.80
C LEU A 137 -1.53 15.50 11.22
N ALA A 138 -2.78 15.04 11.19
CA ALA A 138 -3.16 13.67 11.51
C ALA A 138 -2.45 12.65 10.61
N VAL A 139 -2.41 12.92 9.29
CA VAL A 139 -1.72 12.06 8.32
C VAL A 139 -0.23 11.94 8.64
N LEU A 140 0.44 13.05 8.90
CA LEU A 140 1.88 13.07 9.19
C LEU A 140 2.21 12.41 10.53
N GLN A 141 1.43 12.68 11.58
CA GLN A 141 1.61 12.09 12.91
C GLN A 141 1.47 10.56 12.86
N GLN A 142 0.38 10.07 12.29
CA GLN A 142 0.11 8.64 12.22
C GLN A 142 1.11 7.92 11.31
N PHE A 143 1.52 8.52 10.18
CA PHE A 143 2.55 7.93 9.34
C PHE A 143 3.88 7.80 10.08
N SER A 144 4.30 8.85 10.81
CA SER A 144 5.50 8.81 11.64
C SER A 144 5.40 7.74 12.73
N ALA A 145 4.26 7.61 13.40
CA ALA A 145 4.04 6.61 14.43
C ALA A 145 4.10 5.17 13.87
N CYS A 146 3.52 4.95 12.69
CA CYS A 146 3.58 3.67 12.00
C CYS A 146 5.01 3.23 11.68
N LEU A 147 5.83 4.14 11.15
CA LEU A 147 7.23 3.86 10.83
C LEU A 147 8.02 3.44 12.08
N GLU A 148 7.79 4.10 13.22
CA GLU A 148 8.41 3.71 14.49
C GLU A 148 7.97 2.32 14.95
N HIS A 149 6.67 2.02 14.87
CA HIS A 149 6.14 0.71 15.26
C HIS A 149 6.70 -0.44 14.38
N VAL A 150 6.75 -0.22 13.06
CA VAL A 150 7.34 -1.19 12.12
C VAL A 150 8.85 -1.35 12.39
N LEU A 151 9.59 -0.28 12.68
CA LEU A 151 11.02 -0.39 13.00
C LEU A 151 11.27 -1.12 14.32
N GLN A 152 10.48 -0.84 15.36
CA GLN A 152 10.58 -1.53 16.64
C GLN A 152 10.41 -3.03 16.45
N SER A 153 9.32 -3.42 15.79
CA SER A 153 9.03 -4.84 15.51
C SER A 153 10.08 -5.53 14.63
N LEU A 154 10.69 -4.84 13.66
CA LEU A 154 11.81 -5.38 12.88
C LEU A 154 13.08 -5.60 13.70
N ASN A 155 13.28 -4.83 14.78
CA ASN A 155 14.43 -4.97 15.66
C ASN A 155 14.20 -5.97 16.80
N SER A 156 12.94 -6.29 17.13
CA SER A 156 12.57 -7.23 18.19
C SER A 156 12.95 -8.69 17.89
N GLY A 157 13.17 -9.05 16.62
CA GLY A 157 13.40 -10.45 16.19
C GLY A 157 12.20 -11.38 16.48
N PRO A 158 12.11 -12.56 15.84
CA PRO A 158 11.14 -13.57 16.26
C PRO A 158 11.52 -14.06 17.67
N GLN A 159 10.57 -13.98 18.61
CA GLN A 159 10.65 -14.70 19.89
C GLN A 159 10.42 -16.20 19.67
#